data_AF-A0A3A0D054-F1
#
_entry.id   AF-A0A3A0D054-F1
#
_cell.length_a   1.000
_cell.length_b   1.000
_cell.length_c   1.000
_cell.angle_alpha   90.00
_cell.angle_beta   90.00
_cell.angle_gamma   90.00
#
_symmetry.space_group_name_H-M   'P 1'
#
loop_
_entity.id
_entity.type
_entity.pdbx_description
1 polymer ?
#
loop_
_entity_poly.entity_id
_entity_poly.type
_entity_poly.pdbx_seq_one_letter_code
_entity_poly.pdbx_strand_id
1 'polypeptide(L)'
;MNIFSNHDDAARNQTTHRSRSVELSRVLMDFVDDFRYYKSPSAITQLFELSSERYDALLAATGYYLCDELHLDTPRWILEIPACKEPWFVSGMESLKAITLVESPLQFRLRKIFVLENFLQRV
;
A
#
# COMPACT_ATOMS: atom_id res chain seq x y z
N MET A 1 19.43 -44.79 -13.26
CA MET A 1 18.24 -44.17 -13.87
C MET A 1 17.21 -43.99 -12.76
N ASN A 2 17.12 -42.80 -12.16
CA ASN A 2 16.12 -42.51 -11.13
C ASN A 2 15.46 -41.17 -11.50
N ILE A 3 14.19 -41.24 -11.86
CA ILE A 3 13.35 -40.11 -12.30
C ILE A 3 12.24 -39.97 -11.27
N PHE A 4 12.53 -39.36 -10.13
CA PHE A 4 11.53 -38.79 -9.22
C PHE A 4 12.24 -37.80 -8.30
N SER A 5 12.04 -36.51 -8.55
CA SER A 5 12.06 -35.42 -7.56
C SER A 5 11.88 -34.12 -8.33
N ASN A 6 10.66 -33.61 -8.38
CA ASN A 6 10.32 -32.21 -8.65
C ASN A 6 8.81 -32.05 -8.37
N HIS A 7 8.45 -31.98 -7.09
CA HIS A 7 7.09 -31.57 -6.69
C HIS A 7 7.03 -30.71 -5.41
N ASP A 8 8.15 -30.37 -4.77
CA ASP A 8 8.13 -29.73 -3.44
C ASP A 8 8.50 -28.23 -3.41
N ASP A 9 8.86 -27.59 -4.54
CA ASP A 9 9.30 -26.19 -4.54
C ASP A 9 8.16 -25.16 -4.69
N ALA A 10 6.97 -25.56 -5.13
CA ALA A 10 5.85 -24.62 -5.34
C ALA A 10 5.15 -24.22 -4.03
N ALA A 11 5.21 -25.04 -2.97
CA ALA A 11 4.48 -24.82 -1.73
C ALA A 11 5.18 -23.80 -0.79
N ARG A 12 6.52 -23.74 -0.78
CA ARG A 12 7.28 -22.86 0.14
C ARG A 12 7.19 -21.37 -0.21
N ASN A 13 7.11 -21.02 -1.50
CA ASN A 13 6.97 -19.62 -1.93
C ASN A 13 5.57 -19.04 -1.67
N GLN A 14 4.52 -19.87 -1.63
CA GLN A 14 3.14 -19.42 -1.43
C GLN A 14 2.86 -19.04 0.04
N THR A 15 3.42 -19.78 1.00
CA THR A 15 3.23 -19.52 2.43
C THR A 15 3.91 -18.21 2.87
N THR A 16 5.12 -17.94 2.40
CA THR A 16 5.87 -16.72 2.75
C THR A 16 5.27 -15.45 2.14
N HIS A 17 4.77 -15.52 0.90
CA HIS A 17 4.14 -14.36 0.24
C HIS A 17 2.80 -13.99 0.87
N ARG A 18 1.99 -15.00 1.24
CA ARG A 18 0.69 -14.79 1.89
C ARG A 18 0.84 -14.16 3.27
N SER A 19 1.77 -14.65 4.10
CA SER A 19 1.99 -14.10 5.45
C SER A 19 2.44 -12.63 5.41
N ARG A 20 3.29 -12.25 4.45
CA ARG A 20 3.73 -10.87 4.29
C ARG A 20 2.62 -9.94 3.81
N SER A 21 1.78 -10.42 2.88
CA SER A 21 0.65 -9.65 2.36
C SER A 21 -0.40 -9.34 3.43
N VAL A 22 -0.66 -10.30 4.32
CA VAL A 22 -1.56 -10.11 5.48
C VAL A 22 -0.99 -9.09 6.44
N GLU A 23 0.31 -9.17 6.77
CA GLU A 23 0.95 -8.23 7.68
C GLU A 23 0.88 -6.78 7.17
N LEU A 24 1.15 -6.58 5.88
CA LEU A 24 1.07 -5.25 5.26
C LEU A 24 -0.35 -4.69 5.29
N SER A 25 -1.36 -5.51 5.01
CA SER A 25 -2.75 -5.08 5.08
C SER A 25 -3.14 -4.64 6.49
N ARG A 26 -2.63 -5.36 7.50
CA ARG A 26 -2.88 -5.04 8.90
C ARG A 26 -2.21 -3.73 9.31
N VAL A 27 -0.90 -3.60 9.07
CA VAL A 27 -0.13 -2.39 9.43
C VAL A 27 -0.70 -1.15 8.75
N LEU A 28 -1.07 -1.25 7.47
CA LEU A 28 -1.68 -0.15 6.74
C LEU A 28 -3.03 0.26 7.32
N MET A 29 -3.89 -0.70 7.65
CA MET A 29 -5.22 -0.40 8.18
C MET A 29 -5.18 0.06 9.64
N ASP A 30 -4.22 -0.39 10.44
CA ASP A 30 -3.96 0.14 11.78
C ASP A 30 -3.48 1.62 11.67
N PHE A 31 -2.59 1.93 10.71
CA PHE A 31 -2.20 3.31 10.42
C PHE A 31 -3.37 4.21 10.02
N VAL A 32 -4.24 3.74 9.10
CA VAL A 32 -5.43 4.49 8.66
C VAL A 32 -6.36 4.77 9.84
N ASP A 33 -6.61 3.77 10.68
CA ASP A 33 -7.47 3.89 11.85
C ASP A 33 -6.91 4.88 12.86
N ASP A 34 -5.62 4.75 13.21
CA ASP A 34 -4.95 5.67 14.14
C ASP A 34 -5.02 7.10 13.61
N PHE A 35 -4.75 7.30 12.33
CA PHE A 35 -4.79 8.62 11.71
C PHE A 35 -6.18 9.26 11.78
N ARG A 36 -7.23 8.49 11.43
CA ARG A 36 -8.62 8.93 11.48
C ARG A 36 -9.12 9.14 12.91
N TYR A 37 -8.60 8.38 13.88
CA TYR A 37 -8.93 8.51 15.29
C TYR A 37 -8.31 9.78 15.91
N TYR A 38 -7.00 9.98 15.73
CA TYR A 38 -6.29 11.11 16.34
C TYR A 38 -6.53 12.44 15.63
N LYS A 39 -6.84 12.42 14.31
CA LYS A 39 -7.12 13.61 13.48
C LYS A 39 -6.09 14.72 13.61
N SER A 40 -4.84 14.33 13.86
CA SER A 40 -3.76 15.27 14.14
C SER A 40 -2.54 14.90 13.30
N PRO A 41 -1.90 15.88 12.62
CA PRO A 41 -0.63 15.67 11.94
C PRO A 41 0.46 15.14 12.87
N SER A 42 0.32 15.33 14.19
CA SER A 42 1.23 14.78 15.19
C SER A 42 1.39 13.26 15.07
N ALA A 43 0.34 12.54 14.67
CA ALA A 43 0.35 11.09 14.52
C ALA A 43 1.24 10.60 13.36
N ILE A 44 1.56 11.46 12.39
CA ILE A 44 2.44 11.17 11.24
C ILE A 44 3.81 11.84 11.34
N THR A 45 4.14 12.45 12.48
CA THR A 45 5.46 13.10 12.65
C THR A 45 6.59 12.09 12.83
N GLN A 46 6.26 10.86 13.22
CA GLN A 46 7.25 9.82 13.48
C GLN A 46 7.54 9.06 12.19
N LEU A 47 8.82 9.06 11.79
CA LEU A 47 9.32 8.32 10.64
C LEU A 47 9.06 6.82 10.85
N PHE A 48 8.27 6.21 9.97
CA PHE A 48 8.22 4.74 9.86
C PHE A 48 9.58 4.25 9.34
N GLU A 49 10.04 3.09 9.80
CA GLU A 49 11.21 2.44 9.20
C GLU A 49 10.86 2.06 7.76
N LEU A 50 11.46 2.78 6.80
CA LEU A 50 11.28 2.57 5.38
C LEU A 50 11.76 1.16 5.02
N SER A 51 10.88 0.37 4.42
CA SER A 51 11.14 -1.06 4.18
C SER A 51 11.33 -1.36 2.70
N SER A 52 10.56 -0.72 1.82
CA SER A 52 10.73 -0.85 0.36
C SER A 52 10.08 0.30 -0.38
N GLU A 53 10.63 0.65 -1.55
CA GLU A 53 10.14 1.72 -2.44
C GLU A 53 8.61 1.72 -2.61
N ARG A 54 8.01 0.54 -2.83
CA ARG A 54 6.56 0.40 -3.02
C ARG A 54 5.78 0.70 -1.75
N TYR A 55 6.24 0.18 -0.61
CA TYR A 55 5.56 0.38 0.68
C TYR A 55 5.66 1.82 1.14
N ASP A 56 6.84 2.43 0.96
CA ASP A 56 7.06 3.83 1.30
C ASP A 56 6.14 4.73 0.46
N ALA A 57 6.06 4.47 -0.85
CA ALA A 57 5.15 5.19 -1.74
C ALA A 57 3.67 4.97 -1.37
N LEU A 58 3.28 3.77 -0.94
CA LEU A 58 1.91 3.47 -0.51
C LEU A 58 1.53 4.16 0.80
N LEU A 59 2.43 4.15 1.77
CA LEU A 59 2.24 4.87 3.03
C LEU A 59 2.16 6.37 2.79
N ALA A 60 3.02 6.92 1.93
CA ALA A 60 2.97 8.34 1.56
C ALA A 60 1.69 8.68 0.79
N ALA A 61 1.22 7.83 -0.13
CA ALA A 61 -0.06 8.03 -0.83
C ALA A 61 -1.24 8.02 0.16
N THR A 62 -1.24 7.08 1.10
CA THR A 62 -2.26 6.94 2.14
C THR A 62 -2.26 8.15 3.07
N GLY A 63 -1.10 8.53 3.61
CA GLY A 63 -0.99 9.70 4.48
C GLY A 63 -1.43 10.98 3.78
N TYR A 64 -1.05 11.15 2.51
CA TYR A 64 -1.50 12.31 1.73
C TYR A 64 -3.01 12.30 1.50
N TYR A 65 -3.59 11.14 1.13
CA TYR A 65 -5.03 10.98 0.98
C TYR A 65 -5.78 11.33 2.26
N LEU A 66 -5.30 10.86 3.42
CA LEU A 66 -5.94 11.11 4.70
C LEU A 66 -5.80 12.57 5.16
N CYS A 67 -4.67 13.23 4.85
CA CYS A 67 -4.54 14.68 5.10
C CYS A 67 -5.57 15.46 4.28
N ASP A 68 -5.75 15.11 3.00
CA ASP A 68 -6.76 15.73 2.13
C ASP A 68 -8.19 15.45 2.63
N GLU A 69 -8.49 14.18 2.99
CA GLU A 69 -9.77 13.74 3.57
C GLU A 69 -10.14 14.51 4.85
N LEU A 70 -9.16 14.81 5.70
CA LEU A 70 -9.36 15.50 6.97
C LEU A 70 -9.09 17.02 6.93
N HIS A 71 -8.79 17.58 5.76
CA HIS A 71 -8.41 18.98 5.57
C HIS A 71 -7.22 19.43 6.45
N LEU A 72 -6.21 18.57 6.55
CA LEU A 72 -4.97 18.82 7.28
C LEU A 72 -3.82 19.17 6.32
N ASP A 73 -2.87 19.96 6.81
CA ASP A 73 -1.62 20.18 6.09
C ASP A 73 -0.83 18.88 5.94
N THR A 74 -0.37 18.59 4.73
CA THR A 74 0.44 17.40 4.46
C THR A 74 1.89 17.64 4.89
N PRO A 75 2.46 16.83 5.79
CA PRO A 75 3.86 16.95 6.17
C PRO A 75 4.82 16.83 5.00
N ARG A 76 5.89 17.61 5.06
CA ARG A 76 6.91 17.69 4.00
C ARG A 76 7.52 16.32 3.66
N TRP A 77 7.79 15.49 4.66
CA TRP A 77 8.41 14.17 4.44
C TRP A 77 7.53 13.26 3.55
N ILE A 78 6.19 13.35 3.62
CA ILE A 78 5.28 12.59 2.76
C ILE A 78 5.44 13.02 1.29
N LEU A 79 5.64 14.31 1.06
CA LEU A 79 5.83 14.89 -0.27
C LEU A 79 7.20 14.55 -0.87
N GLU A 80 8.19 14.28 -0.02
CA GLU A 80 9.56 13.93 -0.43
C GLU A 80 9.71 12.44 -0.81
N ILE A 81 8.77 11.57 -0.43
CA ILE A 81 8.77 10.18 -0.86
C ILE A 81 8.46 10.07 -2.36
N PRO A 82 9.36 9.47 -3.17
CA PRO A 82 9.17 9.37 -4.61
C PRO A 82 8.03 8.42 -4.99
N ALA A 83 7.52 8.60 -6.22
CA ALA A 83 6.62 7.65 -6.85
C ALA A 83 7.32 6.30 -7.11
N CYS A 84 6.54 5.25 -7.31
CA CYS A 84 7.07 3.97 -7.78
C CYS A 84 7.75 4.13 -9.15
N LYS A 85 8.84 3.39 -9.39
CA LYS A 85 9.49 3.31 -10.70
C LYS A 85 8.51 2.82 -11.76
N GLU A 86 7.80 1.74 -11.45
CA GLU A 86 6.80 1.13 -12.32
C GLU A 86 5.38 1.24 -11.72
N PRO A 87 4.33 1.32 -12.57
CA PRO A 87 2.95 1.17 -12.15
C PRO A 87 2.73 -0.04 -11.24
N TRP A 88 2.12 0.19 -10.08
CA TRP A 88 1.81 -0.86 -9.12
C TRP A 88 0.31 -1.00 -8.91
N PHE A 89 -0.22 -2.14 -9.35
CA PHE A 89 -1.61 -2.54 -9.14
C PHE A 89 -1.70 -3.42 -7.89
N VAL A 90 -2.22 -2.87 -6.79
CA VAL A 90 -2.14 -3.51 -5.46
C VAL A 90 -2.90 -4.84 -5.41
N SER A 91 -4.01 -4.96 -6.15
CA SER A 91 -4.79 -6.21 -6.21
C SER A 91 -4.04 -7.37 -6.90
N GLY A 92 -3.09 -7.07 -7.77
CA GLY A 92 -2.42 -8.06 -8.63
C GLY A 92 -3.33 -8.74 -9.67
N MET A 93 -4.61 -8.37 -9.75
CA MET A 93 -5.58 -8.99 -10.66
C MET A 93 -5.62 -8.24 -11.99
N GLU A 94 -5.29 -8.92 -13.09
CA GLU A 94 -5.26 -8.32 -14.44
C GLU A 94 -6.62 -7.71 -14.84
N SER A 95 -7.71 -8.41 -14.52
CA SER A 95 -9.07 -7.96 -14.79
C SER A 95 -9.44 -6.67 -14.08
N LEU A 96 -8.74 -6.28 -13.01
CA LEU A 96 -9.00 -5.07 -12.24
C LEU A 96 -8.13 -3.88 -12.63
N LYS A 97 -7.19 -4.01 -13.59
CA LYS A 97 -6.32 -2.88 -13.96
C LYS A 97 -7.10 -1.71 -14.54
N ALA A 98 -8.05 -1.99 -15.43
CA ALA A 98 -8.84 -0.94 -16.07
C ALA A 98 -9.67 -0.14 -15.05
N ILE A 99 -10.31 -0.84 -14.10
CA ILE A 99 -11.13 -0.19 -13.08
C ILE A 99 -10.29 0.59 -12.07
N THR A 100 -9.17 0.03 -11.60
CA THR A 100 -8.27 0.72 -10.67
C THR A 100 -7.61 1.96 -11.29
N LEU A 101 -7.35 2.00 -12.60
CA LEU A 101 -6.90 3.22 -13.28
C LEU A 101 -7.89 4.38 -13.17
N VAL A 102 -9.19 4.06 -13.22
CA VAL A 102 -10.27 5.05 -13.17
C VAL A 102 -10.59 5.45 -11.73
N GLU A 103 -10.65 4.47 -10.83
CA GLU A 103 -11.10 4.67 -9.45
C GLU A 103 -10.01 5.21 -8.51
N SER A 104 -8.73 5.02 -8.84
CA SER A 104 -7.65 5.39 -7.91
C SER A 104 -7.68 6.88 -7.56
N PRO A 105 -7.67 7.24 -6.26
CA PRO A 105 -7.56 8.62 -5.84
C PRO A 105 -6.29 9.29 -6.37
N LEU A 106 -6.32 10.62 -6.51
CA LEU A 106 -5.22 11.39 -7.10
C LEU A 106 -3.88 11.14 -6.39
N GLN A 107 -3.90 11.07 -5.06
CA GLN A 107 -2.73 10.91 -4.19
C GLN A 107 -1.99 9.58 -4.45
N PHE A 108 -2.73 8.54 -4.86
CA PHE A 108 -2.22 7.25 -5.27
C PHE A 108 -1.71 7.28 -6.72
N ARG A 109 -2.48 7.89 -7.64
CA ARG A 109 -2.10 8.02 -9.06
C ARG A 109 -0.80 8.79 -9.25
N LEU A 110 -0.58 9.87 -8.48
CA LEU A 110 0.68 10.64 -8.48
C LEU A 110 1.90 9.77 -8.14
N ARG A 111 1.70 8.68 -7.40
CA ARG A 111 2.75 7.73 -7.01
C ARG A 111 2.78 6.45 -7.85
N LYS A 112 2.01 6.41 -8.94
CA LYS A 112 1.78 5.25 -9.83
C LYS A 112 1.22 4.02 -9.09
N ILE A 113 0.42 4.25 -8.06
CA ILE A 113 -0.23 3.19 -7.29
C ILE A 113 -1.69 3.16 -7.71
N PHE A 114 -2.18 1.96 -8.02
CA PHE A 114 -3.52 1.72 -8.52
C PHE A 114 -4.30 0.79 -7.59
N VAL A 115 -5.36 1.34 -7.01
CA VAL A 115 -6.25 0.75 -6.00
C VAL A 115 -7.71 0.98 -6.40
N LEU A 116 -8.62 0.25 -5.78
CA LEU A 116 -10.06 0.52 -5.90
C LEU A 116 -10.43 1.71 -5.02
N GLU A 117 -11.57 2.36 -5.30
CA GLU A 117 -12.03 3.53 -4.55
C GLU A 117 -12.20 3.23 -3.04
N ASN A 118 -12.66 2.02 -2.71
CA ASN A 118 -12.91 1.58 -1.34
C ASN A 118 -11.66 1.01 -0.63
N PHE A 119 -10.45 1.17 -1.19
CA PHE A 119 -9.24 0.52 -0.68
C PHE A 119 -8.91 0.81 0.79
N LEU A 120 -9.21 2.02 1.28
CA LEU A 120 -8.98 2.44 2.67
C LEU A 120 -10.24 2.32 3.54
N GLN A 121 -11.32 1.73 3.03
CA GLN A 121 -12.54 1.51 3.80
C GLN A 121 -12.44 0.16 4.53
N ARG A 122 -12.96 0.12 5.77
CA ARG A 122 -13.21 -1.15 6.45
C ARG A 122 -14.55 -1.72 5.95
N VAL A 123 -14.58 -3.04 5.73
CA VAL A 123 -15.80 -3.82 5.44
C VAL A 123 -16.55 -4.18 6.71
#